data_AF-A0A936XMB7-F1
#
_entry.id   AF-A0A936XMB7-F1
#
_cell.length_a   1.000
_cell.length_b   1.000
_cell.length_c   1.000
_cell.angle_alpha   90.00
_cell.angle_beta   90.00
_cell.angle_gamma   90.00
#
_symmetry.space_group_name_H-M   'P 1'
#
loop_
_entity.id
_entity.type
_entity.pdbx_description
1 polymer ?
#
loop_
_entity_poly.entity_id
_entity_poly.type
_entity_poly.pdbx_seq_one_letter_code
_entity_poly.pdbx_strand_id
1 'polypeptide(L)'
;MKFPVIWQTVLLLSTALIFMTFHRYAHLKHLNERPLWIAALISWGIALFEYLLQVPAKRIGRSQLTLAQIKILQEVITLTIFVPFVVF
;
A
#
# COMPACT_ATOMS: atom_id res chain seq x y z
N MET A 1 -19.54 -14.92 -10.61
CA MET A 1 -19.19 -15.26 -9.22
C MET A 1 -18.95 -13.96 -8.45
N LYS A 2 -19.78 -13.62 -7.45
CA LYS A 2 -19.56 -12.41 -6.62
C LYS A 2 -18.38 -12.70 -5.70
N PHE A 3 -17.20 -12.16 -6.00
CA PHE A 3 -16.06 -12.27 -5.10
C PHE A 3 -16.43 -11.67 -3.74
N PRO A 4 -16.06 -12.32 -2.61
CA PRO A 4 -16.36 -11.75 -1.30
C PRO A 4 -15.63 -10.42 -1.14
N VAL A 5 -16.36 -9.43 -0.63
CA VAL A 5 -15.91 -8.04 -0.39
C VAL A 5 -14.57 -7.98 0.37
N ILE A 6 -14.38 -8.93 1.29
CA ILE A 6 -13.16 -9.06 2.11
C ILE A 6 -11.95 -9.40 1.23
N TRP A 7 -12.06 -10.36 0.30
CA TRP A 7 -10.96 -10.74 -0.58
C TRP A 7 -10.57 -9.60 -1.53
N GLN A 8 -11.55 -8.85 -2.05
CA GLN A 8 -11.29 -7.67 -2.86
C GLN A 8 -10.56 -6.58 -2.08
N THR A 9 -10.96 -6.36 -0.82
CA THR A 9 -10.32 -5.40 0.07
C THR A 9 -8.89 -5.81 0.38
N VAL A 10 -8.65 -7.08 0.72
CA VAL A 10 -7.31 -7.61 1.00
C VAL A 10 -6.41 -7.49 -0.21
N LEU A 11 -6.87 -7.87 -1.41
CA LEU A 11 -6.07 -7.75 -2.63
C LEU A 11 -5.66 -6.30 -2.92
N LEU A 12 -6.62 -5.37 -2.86
CA LEU A 12 -6.33 -3.95 -3.10
C LEU A 12 -5.36 -3.37 -2.06
N LEU A 13 -5.50 -3.75 -0.79
CA LEU A 13 -4.60 -3.33 0.28
C LEU A 13 -3.19 -3.92 0.12
N SER A 14 -3.09 -5.20 -0.25
CA SER A 14 -1.81 -5.85 -0.52
C SER A 14 -1.10 -5.22 -1.71
N THR A 15 -1.82 -4.91 -2.80
CA THR A 15 -1.23 -4.21 -3.95
C THR A 15 -0.76 -2.80 -3.58
N ALA A 16 -1.56 -2.04 -2.82
CA ALA A 16 -1.16 -0.71 -2.33
C ALA A 16 0.11 -0.79 -1.46
N LEU A 17 0.21 -1.82 -0.62
CA LEU A 17 1.36 -2.02 0.25
C LEU A 17 2.64 -2.39 -0.50
N ILE A 18 2.54 -3.14 -1.61
CA ILE A 18 3.69 -3.41 -2.48
C ILE A 18 4.24 -2.08 -3.02
N PHE A 19 3.38 -1.17 -3.48
CA PHE A 19 3.80 0.16 -3.93
C PHE A 19 4.48 0.97 -2.82
N MET A 20 3.96 0.91 -1.59
CA MET A 20 4.58 1.56 -0.42
C MET A 20 5.97 1.00 -0.11
N THR A 21 6.15 -0.33 -0.18
CA THR A 21 7.47 -0.97 0.01
C THR A 21 8.45 -0.59 -1.10
N PHE A 22 7.99 -0.55 -2.34
CA PHE A 22 8.79 -0.08 -3.48
C PHE A 22 9.20 1.39 -3.33
N HIS A 23 8.29 2.26 -2.90
CA HIS A 23 8.59 3.66 -2.62
C HIS A 23 9.74 3.80 -1.61
N ARG A 24 9.63 3.11 -0.47
CA ARG A 24 10.63 3.15 0.60
C ARG A 24 11.99 2.60 0.15
N TYR A 25 12.00 1.54 -0.67
CA TYR A 25 13.23 0.96 -1.20
C TYR A 25 13.87 1.81 -2.30
N ALA A 26 13.08 2.32 -3.25
CA ALA A 26 13.56 3.22 -4.29
C ALA A 26 14.17 4.49 -3.67
N HIS A 27 13.51 5.03 -2.63
CA HIS A 27 14.01 6.16 -1.88
C HIS A 27 15.37 5.90 -1.21
N LEU A 28 15.50 4.76 -0.53
CA LEU A 28 16.71 4.43 0.24
C LEU A 28 17.88 3.95 -0.63
N LYS A 29 17.64 3.18 -1.71
CA LYS A 29 18.72 2.52 -2.48
C LYS A 29 19.12 3.26 -3.76
N HIS A 30 18.19 3.93 -4.44
CA HIS A 30 18.44 4.49 -5.78
C HIS A 30 18.30 6.00 -5.86
N LEU A 31 17.60 6.62 -4.91
CA LEU A 31 17.31 8.06 -4.93
C LEU A 31 18.24 8.90 -4.07
N ASN A 32 19.08 8.29 -3.23
CA ASN A 32 20.05 9.01 -2.40
C ASN A 32 21.15 9.71 -3.23
N GLU A 33 21.41 9.20 -4.45
CA GLU A 33 22.39 9.76 -5.40
C GLU A 33 21.74 10.55 -6.55
N ARG A 34 20.39 10.64 -6.58
CA ARG A 34 19.64 11.29 -7.67
C ARG A 34 19.22 12.71 -7.29
N PRO A 35 19.04 13.62 -8.27
CA PRO A 35 18.53 14.97 -8.01
C PRO A 35 17.21 14.95 -7.24
N LEU A 36 17.09 15.79 -6.20
CA LEU A 36 15.92 15.88 -5.32
C LEU A 36 14.58 15.97 -6.07
N TRP A 37 14.57 16.68 -7.20
CA TRP A 37 13.37 16.87 -8.02
C TRP A 37 12.89 15.55 -8.66
N ILE A 38 13.80 14.67 -9.09
CA ILE A 38 13.46 13.36 -9.66
C ILE A 38 12.96 12.43 -8.55
N ALA A 39 13.59 12.48 -7.37
CA ALA A 39 13.13 11.74 -6.20
C ALA A 39 11.71 12.14 -5.78
N ALA A 40 11.42 13.45 -5.75
CA ALA A 40 10.10 13.98 -5.43
C ALA A 40 9.04 13.55 -6.44
N LEU A 41 9.34 13.61 -7.74
CA LEU A 41 8.39 13.29 -8.82
C LEU A 41 8.04 11.80 -8.85
N ILE A 42 9.04 10.93 -8.70
CA ILE A 42 8.82 9.47 -8.58
C ILE A 42 8.05 9.15 -7.29
N SER A 43 8.40 9.80 -6.18
CA SER A 43 7.72 9.64 -4.89
C SER A 43 6.23 10.00 -4.99
N TRP A 44 5.90 11.14 -5.60
CA TRP A 44 4.51 11.56 -5.82
C TRP A 44 3.77 10.63 -6.79
N GLY A 45 4.43 10.14 -7.83
CA GLY A 45 3.84 9.17 -8.75
C GLY A 45 3.42 7.89 -8.02
N ILE A 46 4.31 7.32 -7.21
CA ILE A 46 4.00 6.09 -6.46
C ILE A 46 2.92 6.34 -5.39
N ALA A 47 2.98 7.47 -4.69
CA ALA A 47 1.96 7.85 -3.70
C ALA A 47 0.56 8.02 -4.32
N LEU A 48 0.47 8.52 -5.57
CA LEU A 48 -0.80 8.60 -6.31
C LEU A 48 -1.37 7.21 -6.59
N PHE A 49 -0.56 6.25 -7.05
CA PHE A 49 -1.01 4.88 -7.29
C PHE A 49 -1.45 4.19 -5.99
N GLU A 50 -0.70 4.37 -4.91
CA GLU A 50 -1.08 3.87 -3.59
C GLU A 50 -2.45 4.42 -3.16
N TYR A 51 -2.65 5.73 -3.29
CA TYR A 51 -3.90 6.37 -2.92
C TYR A 51 -5.08 5.90 -3.77
N LEU A 52 -4.88 5.76 -5.08
CA LEU A 52 -5.88 5.26 -6.03
C LEU A 52 -6.36 3.84 -5.70
N LEU A 53 -5.51 3.01 -5.08
CA LEU A 53 -5.87 1.66 -4.65
C LEU A 53 -6.45 1.64 -3.22
N GLN A 54 -5.97 2.51 -2.32
CA GLN A 54 -6.48 2.59 -0.95
C GLN A 54 -7.92 3.13 -0.86
N VAL A 55 -8.29 4.11 -1.68
CA VAL A 55 -9.64 4.69 -1.68
C VAL A 55 -10.73 3.65 -2.00
N PRO A 56 -10.66 2.87 -3.11
CA PRO A 56 -11.64 1.82 -3.38
C PRO A 56 -11.55 0.69 -2.35
N ALA A 57 -10.36 0.32 -1.87
CA ALA A 57 -10.23 -0.69 -0.82
C ALA A 57 -11.00 -0.32 0.45
N LYS A 58 -10.86 0.92 0.92
CA LYS A 58 -11.56 1.42 2.11
C LYS A 58 -13.06 1.56 1.86
N ARG A 59 -13.48 2.00 0.66
CA ARG A 59 -14.92 2.09 0.29
C ARG A 59 -15.59 0.71 0.23
N ILE A 60 -14.95 -0.26 -0.41
CA ILE A 60 -15.45 -1.64 -0.50
C ILE A 60 -15.46 -2.28 0.88
N GLY A 61 -14.37 -2.16 1.65
CA GLY A 61 -14.28 -2.68 3.01
C GLY A 61 -15.34 -2.09 3.96
N ARG A 62 -15.68 -0.79 3.83
CA ARG A 62 -16.66 -0.12 4.71
C ARG A 62 -18.09 -0.65 4.55
N SER A 63 -18.38 -1.34 3.45
CA SER A 63 -19.70 -1.97 3.24
C SER A 63 -19.97 -3.14 4.18
N GLN A 64 -18.93 -3.79 4.73
CA GLN A 64 -19.04 -4.99 5.57
C GLN A 64 -18.25 -4.88 6.88
N LEU A 65 -17.27 -3.98 6.97
CA LEU A 65 -16.37 -3.82 8.11
C LEU A 65 -16.50 -2.44 8.75
N THR A 66 -16.25 -2.38 10.05
CA THR A 66 -16.10 -1.11 10.77
C THR A 66 -14.80 -0.40 10.35
N LEU A 67 -14.74 0.92 10.53
CA LEU A 67 -13.52 1.69 10.25
C LEU A 67 -12.31 1.15 11.03
N ALA A 68 -12.52 0.76 12.29
CA ALA A 68 -11.50 0.18 13.14
C ALA A 68 -10.99 -1.17 12.58
N GLN A 69 -11.90 -2.05 12.15
CA GLN A 69 -11.53 -3.34 11.55
C GLN A 69 -10.73 -3.18 10.25
N ILE A 70 -11.09 -2.21 9.40
CA ILE A 70 -10.34 -1.93 8.17
C ILE A 70 -8.92 -1.44 8.51
N LYS A 71 -8.78 -0.60 9.54
CA LYS A 71 -7.47 -0.09 9.96
C LYS A 71 -6.59 -1.20 10.54
N ILE A 72 -7.15 -2.07 11.38
CA ILE A 72 -6.44 -3.25 11.89
C ILE A 72 -6.04 -4.17 10.73
N LEU A 73 -6.93 -4.41 9.78
CA LEU A 73 -6.62 -5.21 8.59
C LEU A 73 -5.47 -4.60 7.78
N GLN A 74 -5.45 -3.28 7.60
CA GLN A 74 -4.34 -2.59 6.96
C GLN A 74 -3.02 -2.76 7.71
N GLU A 75 -3.02 -2.62 9.03
CA GLU A 75 -1.81 -2.79 9.87
C GLU A 75 -1.30 -4.24 9.83
N VAL A 76 -2.20 -5.22 9.91
CA VAL A 76 -1.84 -6.65 9.78
C VAL A 76 -1.22 -6.92 8.41
N ILE A 77 -1.83 -6.45 7.32
CA ILE A 77 -1.28 -6.62 5.97
C ILE A 77 0.08 -5.91 5.86
N THR A 78 0.20 -4.70 6.40
CA THR A 78 1.45 -3.91 6.46
C THR A 78 2.57 -4.69 7.12
N LEU A 79 2.36 -5.17 8.34
CA LEU A 79 3.37 -5.95 9.07
C LEU A 79 3.68 -7.27 8.36
N THR A 80 2.68 -7.95 7.80
CA THR A 80 2.85 -9.23 7.12
C THR A 80 3.78 -9.13 5.90
N ILE A 81 3.69 -8.07 5.09
CA ILE A 81 4.57 -7.91 3.92
C ILE A 81 5.89 -7.22 4.31
N PHE A 82 5.85 -6.26 5.25
CA PHE A 82 7.02 -5.48 5.62
C PHE A 82 8.05 -6.27 6.43
N VAL A 83 7.62 -7.15 7.35
CA VAL A 83 8.54 -7.91 8.20
C VAL A 83 9.46 -8.84 7.38
N PRO A 84 8.95 -9.70 6.46
CA PRO A 84 9.81 -10.51 5.60
C PRO A 84 10.74 -9.66 4.73
N PHE A 85 10.25 -8.52 4.21
CA PHE A 85 11.05 -7.61 3.37
C PHE A 85 12.23 -6.96 4.08
N VAL A 86 12.15 -6.79 5.40
CA VAL A 86 13.26 -6.23 6.21
C VAL A 86 14.24 -7.31 6.66
N VAL A 87 13.74 -8.53 6.88
CA VAL A 87 14.54 -9.65 7.40
C VAL A 87 15.35 -10.34 6.30
N PHE A 88 14.81 -10.41 5.07
CA PHE A 88 15.45 -11.03 3.89
C PHE A 88 15.91 -9.98 2.88
#